data_AF-A0A7D5YSY5-F1
#
_entry.id   AF-A0A7D5YSY5-F1
#
_cell.length_a   1.000
_cell.length_b   1.000
_cell.length_c   1.000
_cell.angle_alpha   90.00
_cell.angle_beta   90.00
_cell.angle_gamma   90.00
#
_symmetry.space_group_name_H-M   'P 1'
#
loop_
_entity.id
_entity.type
_entity.pdbx_description
1 polymer ?
#
loop_
_entity_poly.entity_id
_entity_poly.type
_entity_poly.pdbx_seq_one_letter_code
_entity_poly.pdbx_strand_id
1 'polypeptide(L)' 'MFGALHLPTYDWNFLQCFLVIGTARIVLLSGYIITKNIWVSTGSHIINDWLLFSLMLLLGSHTGT' A
#
# COMPACT_ATOMS: atom_id res chain seq x y z
N MET A 1 -8.53 10.69 4.44
CA MET A 1 -7.33 11.55 4.62
C MET A 1 -6.06 10.91 4.07
N PHE A 2 -5.76 9.64 4.40
CA PHE A 2 -4.50 8.99 4.02
C PHE A 2 -4.16 9.01 2.51
N GLY A 3 -5.10 8.64 1.64
CA GLY A 3 -4.88 8.65 0.18
C GLY A 3 -4.63 10.05 -0.39
N ALA A 4 -5.32 11.08 0.12
CA ALA A 4 -5.17 12.46 -0.36
C ALA A 4 -3.78 13.05 -0.06
N LEU A 5 -3.10 12.57 0.99
CA LEU A 5 -1.73 13.02 1.31
C LEU A 5 -0.71 12.59 0.26
N HIS A 6 -1.04 11.61 -0.59
CA HIS A 6 -0.15 11.09 -1.62
C HIS A 6 -0.33 11.80 -2.98
N LEU A 7 -1.35 12.65 -3.13
CA LEU A 7 -1.60 13.40 -4.38
C LEU A 7 -0.37 14.14 -4.94
N PRO A 8 0.46 14.83 -4.12
CA PRO A 8 1.64 15.52 -4.62
C PRO A 8 2.73 14.59 -5.17
N THR A 9 2.80 13.35 -4.68
CA THR A 9 3.83 12.36 -5.06
C THR A 9 3.45 11.58 -6.31
N TYR A 10 2.15 11.45 -6.60
CA TYR A 10 1.61 10.72 -7.75
C TYR A 10 1.05 11.64 -8.83
N ASP A 11 1.59 12.85 -8.99
CA ASP A 11 1.17 13.80 -10.03
C ASP A 11 -0.34 14.08 -10.05
N TRP A 12 -0.94 14.19 -8.87
CA TRP A 12 -2.40 14.35 -8.69
C TRP A 12 -3.24 13.20 -9.26
N ASN A 13 -2.68 11.99 -9.38
CA ASN A 13 -3.44 10.80 -9.79
C ASN A 13 -4.41 10.35 -8.69
N PHE A 14 -5.61 10.93 -8.72
CA PHE A 14 -6.71 10.63 -7.80
C PHE A 14 -7.07 9.14 -7.80
N LEU A 15 -7.03 8.47 -8.96
CA LEU A 15 -7.41 7.07 -9.06
C LEU A 15 -6.45 6.20 -8.25
N GLN A 16 -5.14 6.38 -8.43
CA GLN A 16 -4.12 5.65 -7.69
C GLN A 16 -4.15 5.99 -6.18
N CYS A 17 -4.24 7.27 -5.84
CA CYS A 17 -4.23 7.72 -4.45
C CYS A 17 -5.43 7.23 -3.64
N PHE A 18 -6.63 7.23 -4.22
CA PHE A 18 -7.85 6.83 -3.50
C PHE A 18 -8.17 5.34 -3.67
N LEU A 19 -8.13 4.79 -4.88
CA LEU A 19 -8.49 3.38 -5.12
C LEU A 19 -7.36 2.41 -4.81
N VAL A 20 -6.10 2.76 -5.00
CA VAL A 20 -5.00 1.81 -4.74
C VAL A 20 -4.47 1.99 -3.33
N ILE A 21 -4.02 3.20 -2.99
CA ILE A 21 -3.39 3.47 -1.68
C ILE A 21 -4.44 3.52 -0.56
N GLY A 22 -5.58 4.16 -0.81
CA GLY A 22 -6.66 4.29 0.16
C GLY A 22 -7.29 2.95 0.54
N THR A 23 -7.59 2.09 -0.44
CA THR A 23 -8.22 0.79 -0.19
C THR A 23 -7.28 -0.20 0.48
N ALA A 24 -6.00 -0.23 0.06
CA ALA A 24 -4.97 -1.06 0.70
C ALA A 24 -4.89 -0.76 2.22
N ARG A 25 -5.00 0.52 2.60
CA ARG A 25 -4.98 0.91 4.02
C ARG A 25 -6.21 0.43 4.80
N ILE A 26 -7.38 0.35 4.17
CA ILE A 26 -8.60 -0.18 4.79
C ILE A 26 -8.46 -1.69 5.03
N VAL A 27 -7.88 -2.42 4.07
CA VAL A 27 -7.60 -3.86 4.21
C VAL A 27 -6.58 -4.13 5.32
N LEU A 28 -5.52 -3.33 5.41
CA LEU A 28 -4.52 -3.46 6.49
C LEU A 28 -5.07 -3.08 7.88
N LEU A 29 -5.96 -2.09 7.93
CA LEU A 29 -6.69 -1.73 9.14
C LEU A 29 -7.67 -2.84 9.55
N SER A 30 -8.22 -3.60 8.60
CA SER A 30 -9.09 -4.74 8.91
C SER A 30 -8.38 -5.79 9.78
N GLY A 31 -7.06 -5.98 9.59
CA GLY A 31 -6.22 -6.84 10.45
C GLY A 31 -6.19 -6.37 11.90
N TYR A 32 -6.19 -5.06 12.15
CA TYR A 32 -6.35 -4.49 13.50
C TYR A 32 -7.77 -4.71 14.03
N ILE A 33 -8.80 -4.44 13.23
CA ILE A 33 -10.21 -4.53 13.65
C ILE A 33 -10.56 -5.95 14.11
N ILE A 34 -10.03 -6.97 13.41
CA ILE A 34 -10.29 -8.38 13.70
C ILE A 34 -9.46 -8.87 14.89
N THR A 35 -8.16 -8.56 14.94
CA THR A 35 -7.27 -9.12 15.97
C THR A 35 -7.16 -8.27 17.23
N LYS A 36 -7.68 -7.03 17.20
CA LYS A 36 -7.54 -6.01 18.25
C LYS A 36 -6.07 -5.75 18.66
N ASN A 37 -5.12 -6.14 17.81
CA ASN A 37 -3.70 -6.09 18.10
C ASN A 37 -2.99 -5.19 17.09
N ILE A 38 -2.35 -4.13 17.59
CA ILE A 38 -1.61 -3.17 16.78
C ILE A 38 -0.44 -3.83 16.03
N TRP A 39 0.19 -4.85 16.62
CA TRP A 39 1.34 -5.54 16.01
C TRP A 39 0.96 -6.32 14.76
N VAL A 40 -0.26 -6.88 14.73
CA VAL A 40 -0.76 -7.58 13.54
C VAL A 40 -0.97 -6.60 12.39
N SER A 41 -1.52 -5.42 12.68
CA SER A 41 -1.69 -4.38 11.67
C SER A 41 -0.35 -3.83 11.18
N THR A 42 0.59 -3.55 12.09
CA THR A 42 1.95 -3.11 11.75
C THR A 42 2.67 -4.17 10.91
N GLY A 43 2.60 -5.44 11.29
CA GLY A 43 3.20 -6.54 10.54
C GLY A 43 2.60 -6.68 9.14
N SER A 44 1.26 -6.64 9.03
CA SER A 44 0.58 -6.68 7.73
C SER A 44 0.99 -5.52 6.83
N HIS A 45 1.18 -4.33 7.41
CA HIS A 45 1.58 -3.15 6.65
C HIS A 45 3.02 -3.25 6.15
N ILE A 46 3.95 -3.68 7.01
CA ILE A 46 5.35 -3.91 6.61
C ILE A 46 5.41 -4.95 5.48
N ILE A 47 4.72 -6.09 5.64
CA ILE A 47 4.71 -7.15 4.63
C ILE A 47 4.15 -6.64 3.30
N ASN A 48 3.05 -5.88 3.32
CA ASN A 48 2.46 -5.29 2.13
C ASN A 48 3.47 -4.41 1.37
N ASP A 49 4.20 -3.55 2.08
CA ASP A 49 5.14 -2.63 1.46
C ASP A 49 6.36 -3.37 0.89
N TRP A 50 6.88 -4.37 1.61
CA TRP A 50 7.94 -5.25 1.11
C TRP A 50 7.50 -6.09 -0.10
N LEU A 51 6.24 -6.51 -0.16
CA LEU A 51 5.69 -7.24 -1.28
C LEU A 51 5.54 -6.34 -2.51
N LEU A 52 5.12 -5.09 -2.33
CA LEU A 52 5.08 -4.09 -3.40
C LEU A 52 6.49 -3.76 -3.93
N PHE A 53 7.47 -3.57 -3.05
CA PHE A 53 8.85 -3.32 -3.48
C PHE A 53 9.45 -4.51 -4.24
N SER A 54 9.25 -5.73 -3.76
CA SER A 54 9.75 -6.94 -4.43
C SER A 54 9.05 -7.18 -5.78
N LEU A 55 7.74 -6.95 -5.87
CA LEU A 55 7.00 -7.03 -7.13
C LEU A 55 7.47 -5.97 -8.12
N MET A 56 7.69 -4.73 -7.68
CA MET A 56 8.16 -3.66 -8.54
C MET A 56 9.60 -3.90 -9.02
N LEU A 57 10.46 -4.47 -8.17
CA LEU A 57 11.81 -4.90 -8.56
C LEU A 57 11.74 -6.01 -9.62
N LEU A 58 10.87 -7.01 -9.44
CA LEU A 58 10.68 -8.10 -10.39
C LEU A 58 10.13 -7.60 -11.74
N LEU A 59 9.09 -6.77 -11.72
CA LEU A 59 8.49 -6.22 -12.94
C LEU A 59 9.45 -5.27 -13.66
N GLY A 60 10.21 -4.45 -12.94
CA GLY A 60 11.25 -3.59 -13.51
C GLY A 60 12.41 -4.37 -14.12
N SER A 61 12.74 -5.55 -13.56
CA SER A 61 13.75 -6.45 -14.12
C SER A 61 13.31 -7.12 -15.43
N HIS A 62 12.00 -7.23 -15.67
CA HIS A 62 11.44 -7.80 -16.90
C HIS A 62 11.29 -6.80 -18.06
N THR A 63 11.31 -5.49 -17.79
CA THR A 63 11.18 -4.44 -18.82
C THR A 63 12.51 -3.99 -19.44
N GLY A 64 13.61 -4.68 -19.14
CA GLY A 64 14.97 -4.40 -19.62
C GLY A 64 15.41 -5.22 -20.84
N THR A 65 14.51 -5.57 -21.76
CA THR A 65 14.79 -6.20 -23.08
C THR A 65 14.05 -5.45 -24.16
#